data_AF-A0A7C3GQC0-F1
#
_entry.id   AF-A0A7C3GQC0-F1
#
_cell.length_a   1.000
_cell.length_b   1.000
_cell.length_c   1.000
_cell.angle_alpha   90.00
_cell.angle_beta   90.00
_cell.angle_gamma   90.00
#
_symmetry.space_group_name_H-M   'P 1'
#
loop_
_entity.id
_entity.type
_entity.pdbx_description
1 polymer ?
#
loop_
_entity_poly.entity_id
_entity_poly.type
_entity_poly.pdbx_seq_one_letter_code
_entity_poly.pdbx_strand_id
1 'polypeptide(L)' 'MFRRSKKIRDSLTKTRRSFFGQIVGLLSGGEITEETWEDLEALLVQADVGVQTTMVLVDNLREQVAKGKVHNAEQLQ' A
#
# COMPACT_ATOMS: atom_id res chain seq x y z
N MET A 1 -28.37 1.83 11.31
CA MET A 1 -27.36 2.67 10.62
C MET A 1 -26.10 1.91 10.17
N PHE A 2 -25.71 0.78 10.79
CA PHE A 2 -24.43 0.09 10.53
C PHE A 2 -24.35 -0.85 9.30
N ARG A 3 -25.46 -1.12 8.60
CA ARG A 3 -25.52 -2.18 7.56
C ARG A 3 -24.79 -1.82 6.24
N ARG A 4 -24.65 -0.52 5.94
CA ARG A 4 -23.99 -0.02 4.71
C ARG A 4 -22.47 -0.19 4.75
N SER A 5 -21.84 0.10 5.89
CA SER A 5 -20.39 -0.04 6.04
C SER A 5 -19.93 -1.50 5.91
N LYS A 6 -20.69 -2.45 6.47
CA LYS A 6 -20.43 -3.89 6.30
C LYS A 6 -20.50 -4.30 4.82
N LYS A 7 -21.56 -3.90 4.10
CA LYS A 7 -21.70 -4.19 2.66
C LYS A 7 -20.54 -3.63 1.82
N ILE A 8 -20.11 -2.39 2.07
CA ILE A 8 -19.00 -1.76 1.33
C ILE A 8 -17.68 -2.48 1.60
N ARG A 9 -17.42 -2.86 2.86
CA ARG A 9 -16.23 -3.63 3.23
C ARG A 9 -16.24 -5.00 2.56
N ASP A 10 -17.37 -5.70 2.61
CA ASP A 10 -17.52 -7.03 1.99
C ASP A 10 -17.31 -6.94 0.46
N SER A 11 -17.87 -5.93 -0.21
CA SER A 11 -17.69 -5.75 -1.66
C SER A 11 -16.26 -5.42 -2.08
N LEU A 12 -15.49 -4.74 -1.23
CA LEU A 12 -14.09 -4.37 -1.50
C LEU A 12 -13.08 -5.40 -0.98
N THR A 13 -13.55 -6.48 -0.34
CA THR A 13 -12.66 -7.47 0.29
C THR A 13 -11.73 -8.13 -0.71
N LYS A 14 -12.22 -8.45 -1.92
CA LYS A 14 -11.40 -9.07 -2.97
C LYS A 14 -10.31 -8.14 -3.49
N THR A 15 -10.67 -6.88 -3.80
CA THR A 15 -9.73 -5.85 -4.23
C THR A 15 -8.67 -5.59 -3.17
N ARG A 16 -9.10 -5.43 -1.90
CA ARG A 16 -8.18 -5.23 -0.78
C ARG A 16 -7.19 -6.39 -0.66
N ARG A 17 -7.66 -7.65 -0.67
CA ARG A 17 -6.77 -8.81 -0.53
C ARG A 17 -5.75 -8.90 -1.66
N SER A 18 -6.18 -8.72 -2.91
CA SER A 18 -5.30 -8.77 -4.07
C SER A 18 -4.24 -7.68 -4.03
N PHE A 19 -4.69 -6.44 -3.79
CA PHE A 19 -3.83 -5.26 -3.79
C PHE A 19 -2.85 -5.26 -2.61
N PHE A 20 -3.32 -5.62 -1.42
CA PHE A 20 -2.48 -5.70 -0.23
C PHE A 20 -1.47 -6.84 -0.33
N GLY A 21 -1.83 -7.96 -0.97
CA GLY A 21 -0.90 -9.05 -1.23
C GLY A 21 0.26 -8.65 -2.13
N GLN A 22 0.02 -7.82 -3.15
CA GLN A 22 1.07 -7.29 -4.02
C GLN A 22 2.01 -6.34 -3.28
N ILE A 23 1.45 -5.45 -2.45
CA ILE A 23 2.25 -4.53 -1.61
C ILE A 23 3.11 -5.32 -0.61
N VAL A 24 2.53 -6.32 0.06
CA VAL A 24 3.31 -7.18 0.98
C VAL A 24 4.39 -7.94 0.22
N GLY A 25 4.11 -8.42 -0.99
CA GLY A 25 5.12 -9.04 -1.86
C GLY A 25 6.30 -8.11 -2.14
N LEU A 26 6.02 -6.88 -2.58
CA LEU A 26 7.05 -5.85 -2.83
C LEU A 26 7.89 -5.54 -1.58
N LEU A 27 7.26 -5.45 -0.42
CA LEU A 27 7.93 -5.10 0.83
C LEU A 27 8.56 -6.30 1.56
N SER A 28 8.28 -7.53 1.14
CA SER A 28 8.81 -8.76 1.75
C SER A 28 10.23 -9.13 1.29
N GLY A 29 10.76 -8.43 0.27
CA GLY A 29 12.06 -8.71 -0.35
C GLY A 29 13.30 -8.32 0.46
N GLY A 30 13.13 -7.73 1.65
CA GLY A 30 14.24 -7.27 2.49
C GLY A 30 14.22 -5.76 2.70
N GLU A 31 15.35 -5.09 2.44
CA GLU A 31 15.45 -3.63 2.53
C GLU A 31 14.61 -2.96 1.44
N ILE A 32 13.91 -1.88 1.82
CA ILE A 32 13.15 -1.06 0.89
C ILE A 32 14.15 -0.21 0.07
N THR A 33 14.24 -0.47 -1.22
CA THR A 33 15.13 0.23 -2.16
C THR A 33 14.37 1.31 -2.95
N GLU A 34 15.08 2.08 -3.77
CA GLU A 34 14.44 3.03 -4.68
C GLU A 34 13.49 2.33 -5.68
N GLU A 35 13.91 1.18 -6.21
CA GLU A 35 13.10 0.33 -7.10
C GLU A 35 11.79 -0.12 -6.43
N THR A 36 11.82 -0.44 -5.12
CA THR A 36 10.59 -0.80 -4.38
C THR A 36 9.56 0.32 -4.38
N TRP A 37 10.02 1.57 -4.29
CA TRP A 37 9.14 2.73 -4.31
C TRP A 37 8.59 3.03 -5.70
N GLU A 38 9.42 2.89 -6.74
CA GLU A 38 8.99 3.03 -8.14
C GLU A 38 7.90 2.00 -8.49
N ASP A 39 8.10 0.74 -8.09
CA ASP A 39 7.12 -0.32 -8.27
C ASP A 39 5.81 -0.05 -7.53
N LEU A 40 5.90 0.47 -6.29
CA LEU A 40 4.71 0.86 -5.52
C LEU A 40 3.95 2.01 -6.19
N GLU A 41 4.67 3.00 -6.74
CA GLU A 41 4.09 4.12 -7.48
C GLU A 41 3.33 3.62 -8.72
N ALA A 42 3.97 2.79 -9.53
CA ALA A 42 3.37 2.20 -10.73
C ALA A 42 2.11 1.40 -10.39
N LEU A 43 2.16 0.60 -9.32
CA LEU A 43 1.05 -0.22 -8.85
C LEU A 43 -0.15 0.64 -8.39
N LEU A 44 0.09 1.74 -7.70
CA LEU A 44 -0.95 2.68 -7.29
C LEU A 44 -1.58 3.40 -8.48
N VAL A 45 -0.78 3.83 -9.47
CA VAL A 45 -1.30 4.43 -10.71
C VAL A 45 -2.17 3.42 -11.48
N GLN A 46 -1.74 2.17 -11.59
CA GLN A 46 -2.50 1.10 -12.25
C GLN A 46 -3.83 0.80 -11.56
N ALA A 47 -3.92 1.05 -10.25
CA ALA A 47 -5.14 0.86 -9.47
C ALA A 47 -6.11 2.06 -9.50
N ASP A 48 -6.01 2.91 -10.52
CA ASP A 48 -6.88 4.08 -10.74
C ASP A 48 -6.82 5.13 -9.61
N VAL A 49 -5.71 5.22 -8.88
CA VAL A 49 -5.51 6.25 -7.83
C VAL A 49 -5.16 7.62 -8.43
N GLY A 50 -4.50 7.61 -9.59
CA GLY A 50 -4.06 8.81 -10.32
C GLY A 50 -2.71 9.36 -9.84
N VAL A 51 -1.93 9.90 -10.78
CA VAL A 51 -0.52 10.31 -10.58
C VAL A 51 -0.31 11.23 -9.38
N GLN A 52 -1.06 12.33 -9.30
CA GLN A 52 -0.86 13.32 -8.22
C GLN A 52 -1.11 12.72 -6.83
N THR A 53 -2.18 11.94 -6.68
CA THR A 53 -2.51 11.29 -5.41
C THR A 53 -1.47 10.25 -5.06
N THR A 54 -1.02 9.47 -6.04
CA THR A 54 0.01 8.47 -5.86
C THR A 54 1.31 9.09 -5.34
N MET A 55 1.82 10.15 -5.98
CA MET A 55 3.03 10.85 -5.54
C MET A 55 2.95 11.25 -4.06
N VAL A 56 1.85 11.91 -3.69
CA VAL A 56 1.62 12.33 -2.30
C VAL A 56 1.59 11.14 -1.34
N LEU A 57 0.98 10.02 -1.72
CA LEU A 57 0.92 8.83 -0.87
C LEU A 57 2.30 8.18 -0.69
N VAL A 58 3.07 8.05 -1.77
CA VAL A 58 4.41 7.44 -1.74
C VAL A 58 5.37 8.30 -0.94
N ASP A 59 5.38 9.62 -1.14
CA ASP A 59 6.23 10.55 -0.38
C ASP A 59 5.94 10.51 1.11
N ASN A 60 4.66 10.51 1.50
CA ASN A 60 4.26 10.38 2.90
C ASN A 60 4.68 9.04 3.50
N LEU A 61 4.63 7.96 2.72
CA LEU A 61 5.05 6.64 3.19
C LEU A 61 6.57 6.55 3.36
N ARG A 62 7.34 7.09 2.39
CA ARG A 62 8.80 7.25 2.47
C ARG A 62 9.22 8.01 3.72
N GLU A 63 8.56 9.13 3.98
CA GLU A 63 8.85 9.95 5.16
C GLU A 63 8.56 9.19 6.47
N GLN A 64 7.49 8.39 6.52
CA GLN A 64 7.16 7.57 7.69
C GLN A 64 8.13 6.42 7.93
N VAL A 65 8.59 5.76 6.86
CA VAL A 65 9.63 4.72 6.93
C VAL A 65 10.95 5.32 7.40
N ALA A 66 11.38 6.45 6.81
CA ALA A 66 12.59 7.16 7.20
C ALA A 66 12.58 7.64 8.67
N LYS A 67 11.40 7.96 9.21
CA LYS A 67 11.19 8.29 10.64
C LYS A 67 11.20 7.05 11.56
N GLY A 68 11.51 5.87 11.04
CA GLY A 68 11.72 4.64 11.81
C GLY A 68 10.44 3.94 12.27
N LYS A 69 9.29 4.20 11.63
CA LYS A 69 8.02 3.56 12.01
C LYS A 69 7.80 2.16 11.42
N VAL A 70 8.56 1.77 10.39
CA VAL A 70 8.47 0.44 9.77
C VAL A 70 9.84 0.08 9.19
N HIS A 71 10.54 -0.86 9.82
CA HIS A 71 11.80 -1.40 9.28
C HIS A 71 11.67 -2.82 8.74
N ASN A 72 10.59 -3.57 9.07
CA ASN A 72 10.37 -4.93 8.59
C ASN A 72 8.89 -5.18 8.27
N ALA A 73 8.63 -5.81 7.12
CA ALA A 73 7.31 -6.33 6.73
C ALA A 73 6.75 -7.38 7.73
N GLU A 74 7.60 -7.94 8.59
CA GLU A 74 7.26 -8.90 9.63
C GLU A 74 6.48 -8.30 10.81
N GLN A 75 6.47 -6.97 10.97
CA GLN A 75 5.74 -6.31 12.07
C GLN A 75 4.25 -6.07 11.79
N LEU A 76 3.74 -6.47 10.61
CA LEU A 76 2.34 -6.27 10.20
C LEU A 76 1.44 -7.51 10.42
N GLN A 77 1.76 -8.38 11.38
CA GLN A 77 0.90 -9.52 11.77
C GLN A 77 -0.22 -9.13 12.74
#